data_AF-A0A9E2TW97-F1
#
_entry.id   AF-A0A9E2TW97-F1
#
_cell.length_a   1.000
_cell.length_b   1.000
_cell.length_c   1.000
_cell.angle_alpha   90.00
_cell.angle_beta   90.00
_cell.angle_gamma   90.00
#
_symmetry.space_group_name_H-M   'P 1'
#
loop_
_entity.id
_entity.type
_entity.pdbx_description
1 polymer ?
#
loop_
_entity_poly.entity_id
_entity_poly.type
_entity_poly.pdbx_seq_one_letter_code
_entity_poly.pdbx_strand_id
1 'polypeptide(L)'
;EFEQLLAQSFQLAEGDKSRVFVLSIPDYGVTPFAQEKNPQKIAVEIDQYNNIARQICEKQEITFFDITEISRNAVNDSSLIANDGLHPSGKMYGLWAEKTFPFAVSLFK
;
A
#
# COMPACT_ATOMS: atom_id res chain seq x y z
N GLU A 1 -10.16 7.90 -10.15
CA GLU A 1 -8.86 8.38 -9.63
C GLU A 1 -7.74 7.35 -9.82
N PHE A 2 -7.80 6.16 -9.21
CA PHE A 2 -6.72 5.15 -9.31
C PHE A 2 -6.24 4.90 -10.75
N GLU A 3 -7.14 4.63 -11.70
CA GLU A 3 -6.78 4.41 -13.11
C GLU A 3 -6.09 5.62 -13.75
N GLN A 4 -6.43 6.84 -13.34
CA GLN A 4 -5.80 8.07 -13.83
C GLN A 4 -4.38 8.19 -13.29
N LEU A 5 -4.16 7.90 -12.00
CA LEU A 5 -2.83 7.89 -11.39
C LEU A 5 -1.94 6.80 -11.99
N LEU A 6 -2.51 5.63 -12.27
CA LEU A 6 -1.82 4.53 -12.93
C LEU A 6 -1.40 4.91 -14.36
N ALA A 7 -2.31 5.53 -15.13
CA ALA A 7 -2.02 6.04 -16.46
C ALA A 7 -0.94 7.13 -16.44
N GLN A 8 -0.97 8.05 -15.47
CA GLN A 8 0.09 9.04 -15.28
C GLN A 8 1.43 8.39 -14.94
N SER A 9 1.44 7.36 -14.09
CA SER A 9 2.65 6.62 -13.73
C SER A 9 3.29 5.96 -14.96
N PHE A 10 2.48 5.43 -15.87
CA PHE A 10 2.98 4.93 -17.16
C PHE A 10 3.56 6.01 -18.04
N GLN A 11 2.94 7.19 -18.12
CA GLN A 11 3.49 8.30 -18.90
C GLN A 11 4.85 8.73 -18.35
N LEU A 12 5.00 8.78 -17.03
CA LEU A 12 6.28 9.09 -16.37
C LEU A 12 7.32 7.97 -16.55
N ALA A 13 6.89 6.73 -16.75
CA ALA A 13 7.75 5.59 -17.06
C ALA A 13 8.01 5.40 -18.57
N GLU A 14 7.73 6.41 -19.41
CA GLU A 14 7.90 6.35 -20.88
C GLU A 14 7.11 5.22 -21.54
N GLY A 15 5.99 4.80 -20.92
CA GLY A 15 5.16 3.69 -21.37
C GLY A 15 5.67 2.30 -20.97
N ASP A 16 6.82 2.20 -20.30
CA ASP A 16 7.39 0.92 -19.86
C ASP A 16 6.75 0.46 -18.55
N LYS A 17 5.73 -0.41 -18.67
CA LYS A 17 5.02 -0.99 -17.52
C LYS A 17 5.91 -1.78 -16.59
N SER A 18 7.04 -2.33 -17.06
CA SER A 18 7.95 -3.10 -16.21
C SER A 18 8.59 -2.23 -15.12
N ARG A 19 8.64 -0.91 -15.32
CA ARG A 19 9.17 0.07 -14.36
C ARG A 19 8.13 0.57 -13.36
N VAL A 20 6.90 0.05 -13.40
CA VAL A 20 5.80 0.48 -12.53
C VAL A 20 5.33 -0.69 -11.67
N PHE A 21 5.17 -0.43 -10.37
CA PHE A 21 4.51 -1.32 -9.43
C PHE A 21 3.63 -0.50 -8.50
N VAL A 22 2.66 -1.16 -7.88
CA VAL A 22 1.68 -0.54 -6.98
C VAL A 22 1.79 -1.17 -5.59
N LEU A 23 1.65 -0.35 -4.56
CA LEU A 23 1.42 -0.82 -3.19
C LEU A 23 -0.05 -0.61 -2.84
N SER A 24 -0.63 -1.54 -2.10
CA SER A 24 -1.97 -1.36 -1.52
C SER A 24 -1.99 -0.22 -0.50
N ILE A 25 -3.17 0.34 -0.22
CA ILE A 25 -3.34 1.29 0.88
C ILE A 25 -3.19 0.54 2.21
N PRO A 26 -2.38 1.01 3.17
CA PRO A 26 -2.31 0.43 4.50
C PRO A 26 -3.62 0.68 5.25
N ASP A 27 -4.03 -0.29 6.06
CA ASP A 27 -5.19 -0.17 6.93
C ASP A 27 -4.88 0.78 8.10
N TYR A 28 -5.31 2.04 7.99
CA TYR A 28 -5.18 3.00 9.10
C TYR A 28 -6.26 2.83 10.16
N GLY A 29 -7.24 1.94 9.95
CA GLY A 29 -8.32 1.64 10.90
C GLY A 29 -7.80 1.06 12.22
N VAL A 30 -6.60 0.46 12.20
CA VAL A 30 -5.95 -0.09 13.40
C VAL A 30 -5.16 0.94 14.21
N THR A 31 -5.16 2.21 13.80
CA THR A 31 -4.40 3.28 14.46
C THR A 31 -5.18 3.91 15.63
N PRO A 32 -4.49 4.47 16.64
CA PRO A 32 -5.12 5.29 17.67
C PRO A 32 -6.01 6.40 17.11
N PHE A 33 -5.57 7.08 16.05
CA PHE A 33 -6.35 8.13 15.38
C PHE A 33 -7.72 7.65 14.88
N ALA A 34 -7.82 6.40 14.43
CA ALA A 34 -9.05 5.84 13.88
C ALA A 34 -10.05 5.37 14.94
N GLN A 35 -9.68 5.29 16.23
CA GLN A 35 -10.54 4.77 17.30
C GLN A 35 -11.84 5.55 17.45
N GLU A 36 -11.79 6.88 17.32
CA GLU A 36 -12.98 7.75 17.39
C GLU A 36 -13.71 7.90 16.04
N LYS A 37 -13.26 7.19 15.01
CA LYS A 37 -13.87 7.22 13.67
C LYS A 37 -14.83 6.04 13.53
N ASN A 38 -14.49 5.08 12.68
CA ASN A 38 -15.20 3.80 12.54
C ASN A 38 -14.22 2.78 11.94
N PRO A 39 -13.36 2.16 12.77
CA PRO A 39 -12.32 1.23 12.33
C PRO A 39 -12.82 0.13 11.39
N GLN A 40 -14.02 -0.40 11.66
CA GLN A 40 -14.61 -1.48 10.85
C GLN A 40 -15.00 -0.97 9.46
N LYS A 41 -15.61 0.21 9.37
CA LYS A 41 -15.93 0.83 8.08
C LYS A 41 -14.66 1.13 7.29
N ILE A 42 -13.63 1.65 7.95
CA ILE A 42 -12.32 1.96 7.33
C ILE A 42 -11.71 0.68 6.71
N ALA A 43 -11.64 -0.40 7.48
CA ALA A 43 -11.09 -1.68 6.99
C ALA A 43 -11.85 -2.19 5.76
N VAL A 44 -13.19 -2.14 5.78
CA VAL A 44 -14.03 -2.57 4.65
C VAL A 44 -13.81 -1.70 3.41
N GLU A 45 -13.77 -0.39 3.55
CA GLU A 45 -13.55 0.53 2.43
C GLU A 45 -12.14 0.37 1.83
N ILE A 46 -11.14 0.13 2.67
CA ILE A 46 -9.76 -0.16 2.24
C ILE A 46 -9.69 -1.49 1.50
N ASP A 47 -10.33 -2.55 1.99
CA ASP A 47 -10.40 -3.84 1.30
C ASP A 47 -11.05 -3.72 -0.06
N GLN A 48 -12.16 -2.98 -0.16
CA GLN A 48 -12.86 -2.74 -1.42
C GLN A 48 -11.99 -1.98 -2.42
N TYR A 49 -11.37 -0.87 -1.99
CA TYR A 49 -10.51 -0.06 -2.85
C TYR A 49 -9.28 -0.85 -3.32
N ASN A 50 -8.57 -1.51 -2.39
CA ASN A 50 -7.39 -2.30 -2.71
C ASN A 50 -7.73 -3.49 -3.62
N ASN A 51 -8.90 -4.10 -3.47
CA ASN A 51 -9.33 -5.17 -4.35
C ASN A 51 -9.57 -4.67 -5.78
N ILE A 52 -10.22 -3.51 -5.94
CA ILE A 52 -10.41 -2.89 -7.26
C ILE A 52 -9.05 -2.52 -7.88
N ALA A 53 -8.16 -1.90 -7.11
CA ALA A 53 -6.81 -1.54 -7.57
C ALA A 53 -5.99 -2.77 -7.99
N ARG A 54 -6.05 -3.85 -7.21
CA ARG A 54 -5.41 -5.15 -7.53
C ARG A 54 -5.94 -5.71 -8.85
N GLN A 55 -7.25 -5.79 -9.04
CA GLN A 55 -7.87 -6.28 -10.27
C GLN A 55 -7.49 -5.45 -11.50
N ILE A 56 -7.36 -4.13 -11.36
CA ILE A 56 -6.91 -3.25 -12.43
C ILE A 56 -5.44 -3.52 -12.77
N CYS A 57 -4.58 -3.67 -11.76
CA CYS A 57 -3.16 -4.00 -11.96
C CYS A 57 -3.01 -5.35 -12.65
N GLU A 58 -3.73 -6.38 -12.21
CA GLU A 58 -3.73 -7.73 -12.79
C GLU A 58 -4.12 -7.69 -14.28
N LYS A 59 -5.20 -6.99 -14.63
CA LYS A 59 -5.64 -6.82 -16.03
C LYS A 59 -4.61 -6.12 -16.91
N GLN A 60 -3.75 -5.30 -16.31
CA GLN A 60 -2.74 -4.53 -17.01
C GLN A 60 -1.33 -5.13 -16.92
N GLU A 61 -1.19 -6.29 -16.27
CA GLU A 61 0.06 -7.01 -16.01
C GLU A 61 1.07 -6.21 -15.17
N ILE A 62 0.56 -5.47 -14.18
CA ILE A 62 1.36 -4.66 -13.26
C ILE A 62 1.49 -5.39 -11.93
N THR A 63 2.69 -5.36 -11.36
CA THR A 63 2.94 -5.95 -10.04
C THR A 63 2.25 -5.13 -8.94
N PHE A 64 1.46 -5.82 -8.11
CA PHE A 64 0.76 -5.25 -6.96
C PHE A 64 1.26 -5.88 -5.66
N PHE A 65 1.76 -5.07 -4.74
CA PHE A 65 2.24 -5.50 -3.42
C PHE A 65 1.22 -5.16 -2.34
N ASP A 66 0.77 -6.18 -1.61
CA ASP A 66 -0.13 -5.98 -0.47
C ASP A 66 0.64 -5.62 0.80
N ILE A 67 0.51 -4.37 1.25
CA ILE A 67 1.04 -3.88 2.53
C ILE A 67 -0.06 -3.73 3.60
N THR A 68 -1.32 -4.00 3.25
CA THR A 68 -2.49 -3.86 4.15
C THR A 68 -2.36 -4.79 5.35
N GLU A 69 -1.93 -6.03 5.11
CA GLU A 69 -1.69 -7.03 6.17
C GLU A 69 -0.54 -6.61 7.09
N ILE A 70 0.47 -5.90 6.57
CA ILE A 70 1.57 -5.36 7.40
C ILE A 70 1.01 -4.35 8.39
N SER A 71 0.17 -3.41 7.92
CA SER A 71 -0.45 -2.43 8.80
C SER A 71 -1.35 -3.05 9.85
N ARG A 72 -2.13 -4.09 9.52
CA ARG A 72 -3.06 -4.75 10.45
C ARG A 72 -2.36 -5.38 11.66
N ASN A 73 -1.09 -5.74 11.54
CA ASN A 73 -0.29 -6.22 12.67
C ASN A 73 -0.09 -5.15 13.77
N ALA A 74 -0.34 -3.88 13.50
CA ALA A 74 -0.20 -2.81 14.48
C ALA A 74 -1.18 -2.93 15.67
N VAL A 75 -2.25 -3.72 15.54
CA VAL A 75 -3.11 -4.11 16.67
C VAL A 75 -2.32 -4.85 17.75
N ASN A 76 -1.32 -5.64 17.35
CA ASN A 76 -0.49 -6.44 18.24
C ASN A 76 0.90 -5.84 18.47
N ASP A 77 1.31 -4.89 17.63
CA ASP A 77 2.62 -4.25 17.68
C ASP A 77 2.51 -2.74 17.45
N SER A 78 2.34 -1.99 18.54
CA SER A 78 2.22 -0.53 18.49
C SER A 78 3.48 0.15 17.97
N SER A 79 4.65 -0.52 17.96
CA SER A 79 5.89 0.05 17.39
C SER A 79 5.82 0.23 15.88
N LEU A 80 4.79 -0.33 15.23
CA LEU A 80 4.52 -0.11 13.82
C LEU A 80 3.90 1.27 13.53
N ILE A 81 3.36 1.98 14.51
CA ILE A 81 2.75 3.31 14.35
C ILE A 81 3.68 4.39 14.90
N ALA A 82 3.75 5.53 14.22
CA ALA A 82 4.54 6.69 14.64
C ALA A 82 3.94 7.39 15.87
N ASN A 83 4.70 8.31 16.48
CA ASN A 83 4.29 9.02 17.70
C ASN A 83 3.05 9.91 17.54
N ASP A 84 2.63 10.22 16.31
CA ASP A 84 1.41 10.97 16.04
C ASP A 84 0.13 10.11 16.12
N GLY A 85 0.27 8.80 16.32
CA GLY A 85 -0.85 7.89 16.46
C GLY A 85 -1.64 7.65 15.17
N LEU A 86 -1.11 8.03 14.00
CA LEU A 86 -1.75 7.85 12.70
C LEU A 86 -0.80 7.22 11.68
N HIS A 87 0.39 7.79 11.50
CA HIS A 87 1.24 7.41 10.37
C HIS A 87 2.04 6.12 10.64
N PRO A 88 2.44 5.40 9.58
CA PRO A 88 3.41 4.32 9.70
C PRO A 88 4.71 4.80 10.35
N SER A 89 5.23 4.03 11.30
CA SER A 89 6.57 4.25 11.85
C SER A 89 7.67 3.93 10.82
N GLY A 90 8.91 4.32 11.13
CA GLY A 90 10.08 3.85 10.39
C GLY A 90 10.19 2.32 10.33
N LYS A 91 9.74 1.61 11.38
CA LYS A 91 9.69 0.14 11.38
C LYS A 91 8.72 -0.39 10.33
N MET A 92 7.51 0.17 10.23
CA MET A 92 6.53 -0.25 9.24
C MET A 92 6.99 0.07 7.81
N TYR A 93 7.55 1.27 7.57
CA TYR A 93 8.15 1.59 6.27
C TYR A 93 9.30 0.65 5.90
N GLY A 94 10.10 0.20 6.87
CA GLY A 94 11.13 -0.82 6.67
C GLY A 94 10.55 -2.13 6.13
N LEU A 95 9.44 -2.61 6.69
CA LEU A 95 8.76 -3.81 6.21
C LEU A 95 8.21 -3.66 4.79
N TRP A 96 7.74 -2.46 4.41
CA TRP A 96 7.28 -2.19 3.04
C TRP A 96 8.45 -2.17 2.05
N ALA A 97 9.57 -1.58 2.44
CA ALA A 97 10.79 -1.57 1.66
C ALA A 97 11.30 -3.00 1.47
N GLU A 98 11.42 -3.80 2.53
CA GLU A 98 11.82 -5.22 2.45
C GLU A 98 10.93 -6.02 1.51
N LYS A 99 9.61 -5.82 1.56
CA LYS A 99 8.65 -6.51 0.69
C LYS A 99 8.85 -6.19 -0.79
N THR A 100 9.16 -4.94 -1.11
CA THR A 100 9.27 -4.44 -2.50
C THR A 100 10.70 -4.49 -3.04
N PHE A 101 11.70 -4.61 -2.17
CA PHE A 101 13.11 -4.53 -2.50
C PHE A 101 13.56 -5.52 -3.60
N PRO A 102 13.19 -6.82 -3.58
CA PRO A 102 13.60 -7.73 -4.64
C PRO A 102 13.13 -7.30 -6.03
N PHE A 103 11.91 -6.76 -6.14
CA PHE A 103 11.37 -6.23 -7.38
C PHE A 103 12.09 -4.95 -7.79
N ALA A 104 12.24 -4.00 -6.86
CA ALA A 104 12.92 -2.73 -7.14
C ALA A 104 14.36 -2.96 -7.66
N VAL A 105 15.10 -3.90 -7.07
CA VAL A 105 16.45 -4.29 -7.54
C VAL A 105 16.41 -4.92 -8.92
N SER A 106 15.36 -5.67 -9.27
CA SER A 106 15.25 -6.30 -10.58
C SER A 106 15.13 -5.30 -11.74
N LEU A 107 14.71 -4.06 -11.46
CA LEU A 107 14.57 -2.99 -12.45
C LEU A 107 15.92 -2.42 -12.94
N PHE A 108 17.02 -2.69 -12.22
CA PHE A 108 18.35 -2.16 -12.53
C PHE A 108 19.27 -3.19 -13.21
N LYS A 109 18.74 -4.34 -13.61
CA LYS A 109 19.45 -5.40 -14.31
C LYS A 109 19.17 -5.34 -15.79
#